data_AF-A0A6P1MM77-F1
#
_entry.id   AF-A0A6P1MM77-F1
#
_cell.length_a   1.000
_cell.length_b   1.000
_cell.length_c   1.000
_cell.angle_alpha   90.00
_cell.angle_beta   90.00
_cell.angle_gamma   90.00
#
_symmetry.space_group_name_H-M   'P 1'
#
loop_
_entity.id
_entity.type
_entity.pdbx_description
1 polymer ?
#
loop_
_entity_poly.entity_id
_entity_poly.type
_entity_poly.pdbx_seq_one_letter_code
_entity_poly.pdbx_strand_id
1 'polypeptide(L)'
;MIRCINAWLGAAAVALFTIHGITMGLFLAGYLDYSPTRKYWGYALLICIILHGVISLMLVIFADGKRKSFVYFKENRKTHLQRILGIIGAVLICHHMVAYGYVNAAGVYILKEPSFTTFITEAAMAVVLGAHIVLSLPKAAITLGMIKTQKEIKLQTNLAYILFFMVESIVLYGLCSYFL
;
A
#
# COMPACT_ATOMS: atom_id res chain seq x y z
N MET A 1 -18.12 3.97 -14.09
CA MET A 1 -17.54 5.21 -13.54
C MET A 1 -16.89 5.01 -12.17
N ILE A 2 -17.63 4.69 -11.09
CA ILE A 2 -17.05 4.60 -9.73
C ILE A 2 -15.91 3.56 -9.58
N ARG A 3 -15.98 2.43 -10.30
CA ARG A 3 -14.90 1.43 -10.37
C ARG A 3 -13.62 1.99 -11.00
N CYS A 4 -13.76 2.83 -12.03
CA CYS A 4 -12.62 3.48 -12.70
C CYS A 4 -11.99 4.52 -11.78
N ILE A 5 -12.80 5.32 -11.06
CA ILE A 5 -12.31 6.26 -10.05
C ILE A 5 -11.52 5.52 -8.98
N ASN A 6 -12.06 4.40 -8.46
CA ASN A 6 -11.36 3.59 -7.47
C ASN A 6 -10.04 3.00 -7.99
N ALA A 7 -10.00 2.61 -9.27
CA ALA A 7 -8.79 2.11 -9.92
C ALA A 7 -7.72 3.21 -10.05
N TRP A 8 -8.12 4.42 -10.42
CA TRP A 8 -7.24 5.59 -10.45
C TRP A 8 -6.71 5.96 -9.07
N LEU A 9 -7.56 5.96 -8.04
CA LEU A 9 -7.14 6.18 -6.66
C LEU A 9 -6.13 5.12 -6.20
N GLY A 10 -6.37 3.85 -6.54
CA GLY A 10 -5.41 2.77 -6.26
C GLY A 10 -4.07 2.99 -6.97
N ALA A 11 -4.09 3.38 -8.25
CA ALA A 11 -2.87 3.68 -9.00
C ALA A 11 -2.11 4.89 -8.42
N ALA A 12 -2.82 5.95 -8.04
CA ALA A 12 -2.23 7.12 -7.38
C ALA A 12 -1.63 6.74 -6.02
N ALA A 13 -2.32 5.90 -5.23
CA ALA A 13 -1.81 5.39 -3.97
C ALA A 13 -0.53 4.55 -4.16
N VAL A 14 -0.44 3.73 -5.21
CA VAL A 14 0.78 2.96 -5.53
C VAL A 14 1.95 3.89 -5.85
N ALA A 15 1.72 4.94 -6.64
CA ALA A 15 2.76 5.92 -6.97
C ALA A 15 3.24 6.67 -5.72
N LEU A 16 2.30 7.16 -4.90
CA LEU A 16 2.61 7.84 -3.65
C LEU A 16 3.30 6.92 -2.63
N PHE A 17 2.88 5.65 -2.53
CA PHE A 17 3.52 4.65 -1.69
C PHE A 17 4.95 4.37 -2.14
N THR A 18 5.20 4.29 -3.45
CA THR A 18 6.55 4.11 -3.99
C THR A 18 7.46 5.28 -3.62
N ILE A 19 6.99 6.52 -3.82
CA ILE A 19 7.74 7.72 -3.47
C ILE A 19 7.99 7.78 -1.95
N HIS A 20 6.95 7.54 -1.15
CA HIS A 20 7.06 7.56 0.31
C HIS A 20 8.00 6.48 0.82
N GLY A 21 7.84 5.22 0.38
CA GLY A 21 8.66 4.09 0.79
C GLY A 21 10.14 4.26 0.42
N ILE A 22 10.44 4.70 -0.81
CA ILE A 22 11.83 4.96 -1.22
C ILE A 22 12.44 6.10 -0.41
N THR A 23 11.75 7.24 -0.30
CA THR A 23 12.31 8.42 0.37
C THR A 23 12.45 8.22 1.88
N MET A 24 11.53 7.53 2.53
CA MET A 24 11.64 7.17 3.95
C MET A 24 12.67 6.06 4.16
N GLY A 25 12.74 5.04 3.31
CA GLY A 25 13.75 3.99 3.40
C GLY A 25 15.18 4.55 3.29
N LEU A 26 15.42 5.45 2.33
CA LEU A 26 16.70 6.14 2.20
C LEU A 26 17.02 7.08 3.37
N PHE A 27 16.01 7.74 3.93
CA PHE A 27 16.16 8.55 5.16
C PHE A 27 16.57 7.67 6.35
N LEU A 28 15.88 6.54 6.56
CA LEU A 28 16.20 5.60 7.64
C LEU A 28 17.60 4.98 7.48
N ALA A 29 18.04 4.78 6.24
CA ALA A 29 19.39 4.34 5.91
C ALA A 29 20.48 5.43 6.03
N GLY A 30 20.11 6.68 6.37
CA GLY A 30 21.06 7.79 6.49
C GLY A 30 21.55 8.39 5.18
N TYR A 31 20.98 8.02 4.03
CA TYR A 31 21.35 8.57 2.72
C TYR A 31 20.68 9.90 2.40
N LEU A 32 19.62 10.26 3.13
CA LEU A 32 18.88 11.50 2.94
C LEU A 32 18.70 12.20 4.28
N ASP A 33 18.92 13.51 4.30
CA ASP A 33 18.59 14.34 5.49
C ASP A 33 17.09 14.45 5.70
N TYR A 34 16.67 14.73 6.93
CA TYR A 34 15.26 14.99 7.23
C TYR A 34 14.73 16.21 6.45
N SER A 35 13.52 16.09 5.89
CA SER A 35 12.81 17.22 5.26
C SER A 35 11.32 17.21 5.61
N PRO A 36 10.76 18.33 6.14
CA PRO A 36 9.34 18.44 6.48
C PRO A 36 8.40 18.18 5.31
N THR A 37 8.83 18.49 4.08
CA THR A 37 8.00 18.31 2.87
C THR A 37 7.68 16.85 2.59
N ARG A 38 8.48 15.91 3.11
CA ARG A 38 8.21 14.47 2.97
C ARG A 38 6.94 14.02 3.70
N LYS A 39 6.46 14.79 4.69
CA LYS A 39 5.14 14.60 5.33
C LYS A 39 4.00 14.68 4.34
N TYR A 40 4.09 15.63 3.40
CA TYR A 40 3.00 15.88 2.48
C TYR A 40 2.73 14.66 1.60
N TRP A 41 3.77 13.90 1.24
CA TRP A 41 3.62 12.62 0.55
C TRP A 41 2.91 11.59 1.41
N GLY A 42 3.24 11.49 2.70
CA GLY A 42 2.56 10.60 3.65
C GLY A 42 1.08 10.96 3.84
N TYR A 43 0.75 12.25 4.00
CA TYR A 43 -0.64 12.69 4.13
C TYR A 43 -1.44 12.54 2.84
N ALA A 44 -0.85 12.87 1.68
CA ALA A 44 -1.48 12.66 0.39
C ALA A 44 -1.76 11.16 0.15
N LEU A 45 -0.81 10.30 0.51
CA LEU A 45 -0.98 8.85 0.46
C LEU A 45 -2.11 8.39 1.37
N LEU A 46 -2.15 8.87 2.62
CA LEU A 46 -3.19 8.52 3.59
C LEU A 46 -4.58 8.90 3.06
N ILE A 47 -4.74 10.12 2.53
CA ILE A 47 -6.01 10.57 1.93
C ILE A 47 -6.41 9.65 0.77
N CYS A 48 -5.47 9.31 -0.12
CA CYS A 48 -5.74 8.41 -1.24
C CYS A 48 -6.17 7.02 -0.75
N ILE A 49 -5.51 6.47 0.27
CA ILE A 49 -5.83 5.17 0.86
C ILE A 49 -7.23 5.19 1.50
N ILE A 50 -7.56 6.24 2.25
CA ILE A 50 -8.88 6.38 2.87
C ILE A 50 -9.97 6.41 1.80
N LEU A 51 -9.83 7.26 0.77
CA LEU A 51 -10.80 7.35 -0.32
C LEU A 51 -10.92 6.03 -1.09
N HIS A 52 -9.79 5.38 -1.41
CA HIS A 52 -9.76 4.07 -2.05
C HIS A 52 -10.43 2.99 -1.20
N GLY A 53 -10.18 2.98 0.11
CA GLY A 53 -10.76 2.04 1.06
C GLY A 53 -12.27 2.20 1.18
N VAL A 54 -12.75 3.44 1.35
CA VAL A 54 -14.19 3.75 1.43
C VAL A 54 -14.92 3.32 0.16
N ILE A 55 -14.42 3.71 -1.02
CA ILE A 55 -15.05 3.33 -2.29
C ILE A 55 -15.00 1.80 -2.49
N SER A 56 -13.90 1.15 -2.11
CA SER A 56 -13.78 -0.31 -2.18
C SER A 56 -14.79 -1.02 -1.28
N LEU A 57 -14.99 -0.53 -0.05
CA LEU A 57 -16.01 -1.06 0.86
C LEU A 57 -17.42 -0.84 0.31
N MET A 58 -17.72 0.34 -0.20
CA MET A 58 -19.01 0.62 -0.85
C MET A 58 -19.26 -0.32 -2.04
N LEU A 59 -18.25 -0.56 -2.87
CA LEU A 59 -18.35 -1.51 -3.98
C LEU A 59 -18.64 -2.94 -3.50
N VAL A 60 -18.03 -3.36 -2.40
CA VAL A 60 -18.29 -4.69 -1.81
C VAL A 60 -19.70 -4.77 -1.22
N ILE A 61 -20.15 -3.76 -0.48
CA ILE A 61 -21.45 -3.76 0.18
C ILE A 61 -22.59 -3.66 -0.84
N PHE A 62 -22.51 -2.69 -1.77
CA PHE A 62 -23.62 -2.35 -2.67
C PHE A 62 -23.60 -3.12 -4.00
N ALA A 63 -22.43 -3.45 -4.55
CA ALA A 63 -22.35 -4.13 -5.84
C ALA A 63 -22.27 -5.66 -5.72
N ASP A 64 -21.67 -6.17 -4.64
CA ASP A 64 -21.51 -7.61 -4.38
C ASP A 64 -22.64 -8.21 -3.54
N GLY A 65 -23.53 -7.37 -2.97
CA GLY A 65 -24.74 -7.78 -2.23
C GLY A 65 -25.73 -8.64 -3.02
N LYS A 66 -25.55 -8.79 -4.35
CA LYS A 66 -26.26 -9.78 -5.17
C LYS A 66 -25.55 -11.15 -5.17
N ARG A 67 -25.37 -11.74 -3.98
CA ARG A 67 -25.03 -13.14 -3.59
C ARG A 67 -23.91 -13.93 -4.32
N LYS A 68 -23.38 -13.54 -5.48
CA LYS A 68 -22.55 -14.45 -6.31
C LYS A 68 -21.07 -14.54 -5.91
N SER A 69 -20.47 -13.55 -5.26
CA SER A 69 -19.02 -13.59 -4.98
C SER A 69 -18.61 -14.50 -3.81
N PHE A 70 -19.53 -14.76 -2.87
CA PHE A 70 -19.32 -15.69 -1.75
C PHE A 70 -19.63 -17.15 -2.09
N VAL A 71 -20.39 -17.41 -3.15
CA VAL A 71 -20.81 -18.76 -3.57
C VAL A 71 -19.69 -19.50 -4.30
N TYR A 72 -18.81 -18.78 -5.01
CA TYR A 72 -17.71 -19.34 -5.80
C TYR A 72 -16.35 -19.04 -5.16
N PHE A 73 -16.08 -19.70 -4.03
CA PHE A 73 -14.90 -19.41 -3.20
C PHE A 73 -13.58 -19.79 -3.88
N LYS A 74 -13.57 -20.90 -4.64
CA LYS A 74 -12.37 -21.41 -5.33
C LYS A 74 -11.99 -20.52 -6.51
N GLU A 75 -12.98 -20.07 -7.27
CA GLU A 75 -12.83 -19.22 -8.46
C GLU A 75 -12.43 -17.79 -8.09
N ASN A 76 -12.84 -17.32 -6.91
CA ASN A 76 -12.57 -15.96 -6.42
C ASN A 76 -11.44 -15.87 -5.39
N ARG A 77 -10.65 -16.93 -5.18
CA ARG A 77 -9.61 -16.97 -4.13
C ARG A 77 -8.68 -15.75 -4.14
N LYS A 78 -8.23 -15.31 -5.32
CA LYS A 78 -7.36 -14.11 -5.45
C LYS A 78 -8.07 -12.82 -5.02
N THR A 79 -9.37 -12.71 -5.25
CA THR A 79 -10.17 -11.54 -4.85
C THR A 79 -10.42 -11.54 -3.34
N HIS A 80 -10.70 -12.70 -2.74
CA HIS A 80 -10.81 -12.84 -1.29
C HIS A 80 -9.49 -12.51 -0.60
N LEU A 81 -8.37 -13.05 -1.10
CA LEU A 81 -7.04 -12.73 -0.58
C LEU A 81 -6.73 -11.23 -0.65
N GLN A 82 -7.03 -10.58 -1.80
CA GLN A 82 -6.88 -9.14 -1.94
C GLN A 82 -7.67 -8.35 -0.88
N ARG A 83 -8.91 -8.75 -0.58
CA ARG A 83 -9.76 -8.11 0.44
C ARG A 83 -9.18 -8.26 1.84
N ILE A 84 -8.77 -9.48 2.19
CA ILE A 84 -8.16 -9.78 3.49
C ILE A 84 -6.88 -8.95 3.67
N LEU A 85 -6.00 -8.92 2.65
CA LEU A 85 -4.79 -8.10 2.66
C LEU A 85 -5.12 -6.60 2.79
N GLY A 86 -6.19 -6.12 2.16
CA GLY A 86 -6.62 -4.73 2.29
C GLY A 86 -7.06 -4.38 3.72
N ILE A 87 -7.77 -5.29 4.40
CA ILE A 87 -8.20 -5.12 5.79
C ILE A 87 -6.99 -5.15 6.74
N ILE A 88 -6.11 -6.14 6.59
CA ILE A 88 -4.87 -6.24 7.40
C ILE A 88 -4.00 -5.00 7.17
N GLY A 89 -3.83 -4.57 5.92
CA GLY A 89 -3.08 -3.39 5.56
C GLY A 89 -3.63 -2.13 6.21
N ALA A 90 -4.96 -1.95 6.25
CA ALA A 90 -5.58 -0.80 6.93
C ALA A 90 -5.25 -0.76 8.43
N VAL A 91 -5.29 -1.90 9.12
CA VAL A 91 -4.91 -1.99 10.55
C VAL A 91 -3.44 -1.64 10.75
N LEU A 92 -2.55 -2.16 9.90
CA LEU A 92 -1.11 -1.89 9.97
C LEU A 92 -0.80 -0.42 9.67
N ILE A 93 -1.51 0.22 8.74
CA ILE A 93 -1.39 1.66 8.46
C ILE A 93 -1.80 2.50 9.68
N CYS A 94 -2.88 2.12 10.38
CA CYS A 94 -3.25 2.81 11.62
C CYS A 94 -2.12 2.71 12.67
N HIS A 95 -1.50 1.53 12.82
CA HIS A 95 -0.35 1.35 13.70
C HIS A 95 0.84 2.22 13.28
N HIS A 96 1.20 2.21 12.00
CA HIS A 96 2.26 3.04 11.43
C HIS A 96 2.03 4.53 11.73
N MET A 97 0.77 5.00 11.61
CA MET A 97 0.43 6.39 11.88
C MET A 97 0.52 6.77 13.35
N VAL A 98 0.20 5.86 14.27
CA VAL A 98 0.43 6.08 15.70
C VAL A 98 1.92 6.09 16.03
N ALA A 99 2.72 5.26 15.36
CA ALA A 99 4.16 5.17 15.60
C ALA A 99 4.95 6.37 15.06
N TYR A 100 4.55 6.93 13.90
CA TYR A 100 5.35 7.92 13.16
C TYR A 100 4.60 9.19 12.78
N GLY A 101 3.30 9.29 13.07
CA GLY A 101 2.48 10.46 12.74
C GLY A 101 2.64 11.65 13.70
N TYR A 102 3.23 11.46 14.88
CA TYR A 102 3.35 12.51 15.89
C TYR A 102 4.60 13.39 15.67
N VAL A 103 4.40 14.69 15.91
CA VAL A 103 5.45 15.72 15.88
C VAL A 103 5.46 16.38 17.25
N ASN A 104 6.64 16.65 17.80
CA ASN A 104 6.72 17.42 19.03
C ASN A 104 6.37 18.90 18.78
N ALA A 105 6.17 19.66 19.86
CA ALA A 105 5.84 21.09 19.80
C ALA A 105 6.92 21.94 19.08
N ALA A 106 8.15 21.44 18.97
CA ALA A 106 9.25 22.08 18.25
C ALA A 106 9.30 21.71 16.76
N GLY A 107 8.33 20.95 16.24
CA GLY A 107 8.30 20.53 14.84
C GLY A 107 9.29 19.41 14.48
N VAL A 108 9.97 18.85 15.49
CA VAL A 108 10.92 17.74 15.33
C VAL A 108 10.16 16.43 15.45
N TYR A 109 10.51 15.49 14.58
CA TYR A 109 9.97 14.15 14.64
C TYR A 109 10.49 13.39 15.84
N ILE A 110 9.56 12.83 16.59
CA ILE A 110 9.87 11.74 17.50
C ILE A 110 9.61 10.48 16.68
N LEU A 111 10.66 9.94 16.06
CA LEU A 111 10.61 8.52 15.73
C LEU A 111 10.40 7.81 17.07
N LYS A 112 9.34 7.00 17.18
CA LYS A 112 9.20 6.13 18.35
C LYS A 112 10.49 5.35 18.51
N GLU A 113 10.97 5.20 19.75
CA GLU A 113 12.19 4.46 20.01
C GLU A 113 12.16 3.12 19.25
N PRO A 114 13.26 2.78 18.54
CA PRO A 114 13.32 1.57 17.77
C PRO A 114 13.08 0.38 18.69
N SER A 115 12.01 -0.35 18.44
CA SER A 115 11.66 -1.58 19.13
C SER A 115 11.51 -2.71 18.13
N PHE A 116 11.85 -3.93 18.56
CA PHE A 116 11.70 -5.12 17.73
C PHE A 116 10.25 -5.33 17.28
N THR A 117 9.27 -4.98 18.12
CA THR A 117 7.85 -5.02 17.76
C THR A 117 7.54 -4.05 16.62
N THR A 118 8.05 -2.81 16.69
CA THR A 118 7.86 -1.83 15.61
C THR A 118 8.47 -2.36 14.30
N PHE A 119 9.70 -2.89 14.35
CA PHE A 119 10.34 -3.50 13.18
C PHE A 119 9.48 -4.60 12.54
N ILE A 120 8.97 -5.54 13.33
CA ILE A 120 8.10 -6.62 12.83
C ILE A 120 6.83 -6.04 12.20
N THR A 121 6.18 -5.07 12.85
CA THR A 121 4.94 -4.49 12.33
C THR A 121 5.16 -3.73 11.02
N GLU A 122 6.27 -3.02 10.87
CA GLU A 122 6.61 -2.27 9.65
C GLU A 122 6.99 -3.23 8.51
N ALA A 123 7.78 -4.27 8.79
CA ALA A 123 8.10 -5.31 7.81
C ALA A 123 6.83 -6.06 7.36
N ALA A 124 5.94 -6.41 8.31
CA ALA A 124 4.66 -7.03 7.99
C ALA A 124 3.77 -6.11 7.13
N MET A 125 3.76 -4.81 7.42
CA MET A 125 3.02 -3.83 6.62
C MET A 125 3.52 -3.78 5.19
N ALA A 126 4.84 -3.71 5.00
CA ALA A 126 5.48 -3.65 3.69
C ALA A 126 5.10 -4.89 2.83
N VAL A 127 5.22 -6.10 3.40
CA VAL A 127 4.82 -7.35 2.75
C VAL A 127 3.31 -7.38 2.41
N VAL A 128 2.44 -7.00 3.35
CA VAL A 128 0.99 -7.03 3.16
C VAL A 128 0.55 -6.06 2.06
N LEU A 129 1.06 -4.83 2.08
CA LEU A 129 0.75 -3.81 1.08
C LEU A 129 1.29 -4.21 -0.29
N GLY A 130 2.52 -4.72 -0.34
CA GLY A 130 3.12 -5.24 -1.56
C GLY A 130 2.31 -6.36 -2.22
N ALA A 131 1.93 -7.37 -1.43
CA ALA A 131 1.06 -8.44 -1.90
C ALA A 131 -0.31 -7.91 -2.38
N HIS A 132 -0.88 -6.93 -1.67
CA HIS A 132 -2.12 -6.28 -2.08
C HIS A 132 -1.97 -5.57 -3.44
N ILE A 133 -0.87 -4.83 -3.65
CA ILE A 133 -0.58 -4.12 -4.90
C ILE A 133 -0.44 -5.10 -6.06
N VAL A 134 0.36 -6.16 -5.89
CA VAL A 134 0.59 -7.19 -6.92
C VAL A 134 -0.72 -7.83 -7.39
N LEU A 135 -1.63 -8.13 -6.46
CA LEU A 135 -2.94 -8.72 -6.79
C LEU A 135 -3.92 -7.72 -7.42
N SER A 136 -3.73 -6.43 -7.16
CA SER A 136 -4.68 -5.37 -7.53
C SER A 136 -4.30 -4.65 -8.82
N LEU A 137 -3.01 -4.48 -9.12
CA LEU A 137 -2.55 -3.67 -10.25
C LEU A 137 -3.04 -4.18 -11.61
N PRO A 138 -2.98 -5.49 -11.93
CA PRO A 138 -3.53 -5.99 -13.18
C PRO A 138 -5.05 -5.78 -13.28
N LYS A 139 -5.78 -5.93 -12.17
CA LYS A 139 -7.24 -5.70 -12.13
C LYS A 139 -7.60 -4.23 -12.36
N ALA A 140 -6.80 -3.31 -11.81
CA ALA A 140 -6.95 -1.88 -12.04
C ALA A 140 -6.72 -1.55 -13.52
N ALA A 141 -5.64 -2.04 -14.13
CA ALA A 141 -5.33 -1.81 -15.53
C ALA A 141 -6.39 -2.39 -16.49
N ILE A 142 -6.97 -3.56 -16.18
CA ILE A 142 -8.14 -4.10 -16.90
C ILE A 142 -9.34 -3.16 -16.76
N THR A 143 -9.64 -2.69 -15.54
CA THR A 143 -10.77 -1.78 -15.26
C THR A 143 -10.63 -0.44 -15.99
N LEU A 144 -9.41 0.02 -16.20
CA LEU A 144 -9.09 1.23 -16.95
C LEU A 144 -9.03 1.01 -18.47
N GLY A 145 -9.20 -0.22 -18.95
CA GLY A 145 -9.14 -0.54 -20.37
C GLY A 145 -7.73 -0.49 -20.97
N MET A 146 -6.68 -0.44 -20.13
CA MET A 146 -5.28 -0.38 -20.55
C MET A 146 -4.74 -1.74 -21.02
N ILE A 147 -5.39 -2.82 -20.60
CA ILE A 147 -4.98 -4.19 -20.89
C ILE A 147 -6.17 -4.94 -21.50
N LYS A 148 -5.94 -5.65 -22.61
CA LYS A 148 -6.96 -6.41 -23.33
C LYS A 148 -6.61 -7.89 -23.49
N THR A 149 -5.33 -8.24 -23.34
CA THR A 149 -4.81 -9.59 -23.63
C THR A 149 -4.18 -10.26 -22.40
N GLN A 150 -4.14 -11.60 -22.40
CA GLN A 150 -3.48 -12.36 -21.33
C GLN A 150 -1.97 -12.09 -21.23
N LYS A 151 -1.32 -11.79 -22.37
CA LYS A 151 0.11 -11.44 -22.41
C LYS A 151 0.38 -10.14 -21.66
N GLU A 152 -0.45 -9.12 -21.85
CA GLU A 152 -0.37 -7.84 -21.15
C GLU A 152 -0.68 -7.98 -19.66
N ILE A 153 -1.65 -8.83 -19.27
CA ILE A 153 -1.91 -9.13 -17.84
C ILE A 153 -0.66 -9.72 -17.18
N LYS A 154 0.00 -10.68 -17.83
CA LYS A 154 1.23 -11.30 -17.32
C LYS A 154 2.36 -10.28 -17.20
N LEU A 155 2.54 -9.43 -18.22
CA LEU A 155 3.54 -8.37 -18.20
C LEU A 155 3.30 -7.40 -17.04
N GLN A 156 2.07 -6.90 -16.87
CA GLN A 156 1.72 -5.98 -15.79
C GLN A 156 1.93 -6.61 -14.41
N THR A 157 1.61 -7.89 -14.28
CA THR A 157 1.84 -8.64 -13.03
C THR A 157 3.34 -8.73 -12.73
N ASN A 158 4.18 -9.03 -13.73
CA ASN A 158 5.63 -9.07 -13.56
C ASN A 158 6.20 -7.71 -13.19
N LEU A 159 5.73 -6.63 -13.83
CA LEU A 159 6.12 -5.27 -13.48
C LEU A 159 5.71 -4.91 -12.04
N ALA A 160 4.53 -5.34 -11.60
CA ALA A 160 4.10 -5.16 -10.22
C ALA A 160 5.02 -5.90 -9.24
N TYR A 161 5.45 -7.12 -9.55
CA TYR A 161 6.42 -7.86 -8.75
C TYR A 161 7.77 -7.15 -8.69
N ILE A 162 8.31 -6.70 -9.82
CA ILE A 162 9.60 -5.99 -9.86
C ILE A 162 9.53 -4.72 -9.03
N LEU A 163 8.48 -3.90 -9.22
CA LEU A 163 8.27 -2.68 -8.44
C LEU A 163 8.18 -2.99 -6.95
N PHE A 164 7.41 -4.01 -6.58
CA PHE A 164 7.29 -4.46 -5.20
C PHE A 164 8.65 -4.85 -4.62
N PHE A 165 9.39 -5.76 -5.25
CA PHE A 165 10.68 -6.21 -4.73
C PHE A 165 11.69 -5.07 -4.60
N MET A 166 11.68 -4.12 -5.53
CA MET A 166 12.56 -2.96 -5.48
C MET A 166 12.24 -2.06 -4.27
N VAL A 167 10.98 -1.66 -4.10
CA VAL A 167 10.55 -0.81 -2.99
C VAL A 167 10.74 -1.52 -1.66
N GLU A 168 10.34 -2.79 -1.59
CA GLU A 168 10.45 -3.62 -0.39
C GLU A 168 11.91 -3.77 0.07
N SER A 169 12.83 -4.00 -0.86
CA SER A 169 14.26 -4.14 -0.53
C SER A 169 14.83 -2.84 0.06
N ILE A 170 14.44 -1.68 -0.48
CA ILE A 170 14.87 -0.37 0.02
C ILE A 170 14.27 -0.11 1.41
N VAL A 171 12.98 -0.41 1.59
CA VAL A 171 12.29 -0.23 2.88
C VAL A 171 12.90 -1.14 3.94
N LEU A 172 13.06 -2.44 3.65
CA LEU A 172 13.65 -3.40 4.58
C LEU A 172 15.10 -3.07 4.91
N TYR A 173 15.89 -2.63 3.93
CA TYR A 173 17.25 -2.17 4.20
C TYR A 173 17.26 -0.96 5.14
N GLY A 174 16.39 0.03 4.89
CA GLY A 174 16.24 1.20 5.75
C GLY A 174 15.80 0.84 7.17
N LEU A 175 14.83 -0.07 7.30
CA LEU A 175 14.41 -0.61 8.59
C LEU A 175 15.57 -1.32 9.29
N CYS A 176 16.27 -2.25 8.64
CA CYS A 176 17.42 -2.93 9.23
C CYS A 176 18.49 -1.92 9.69
N SER A 177 18.80 -0.90 8.89
CA SER A 177 19.81 0.11 9.21
C SER A 177 19.43 0.99 10.41
N TYR A 178 18.13 1.16 10.65
CA TYR A 178 17.63 1.98 11.76
C TYR A 178 17.44 1.19 13.05
N PHE A 179 17.07 -0.09 12.95
CA PHE A 179 16.70 -0.93 14.09
C PHE A 179 17.80 -1.89 14.57
N LEU A 180 18.86 -2.12 13.77
CA LEU A 180 20.01 -3.00 14.08
C LEU A 180 21.30 -2.18 14.12
#